data_AF-A0AA90TYF2-F1
#
_entry.id   AF-A0AA90TYF2-F1
#
_cell.length_a   1.000
_cell.length_b   1.000
_cell.length_c   1.000
_cell.angle_alpha   90.00
_cell.angle_beta   90.00
_cell.angle_gamma   90.00
#
_symmetry.space_group_name_H-M   'P 1'
#
loop_
_entity.id
_entity.type
_entity.pdbx_description
1 polymer ?
#
loop_
_entity_poly.entity_id
_entity_poly.type
_entity_poly.pdbx_seq_one_letter_code
_entity_poly.pdbx_strand_id
1 'polypeptide(L)'
;MHITPALSAIPSIEYISKMPAIGLPLLVVLPVLTIYLTKTYLKDTKDKAEEAKLLGITFLSVNLALDLAMYLTIYDNSYHPYLLIWISYALLLAIPYYIGKRIQSSEVA
;
A
#
# COMPACT_ATOMS: atom_id res chain seq x y z
N MET A 1 22.81 -31.92 23.92
CA MET A 1 21.56 -31.55 24.61
C MET A 1 21.09 -30.23 24.00
N HIS A 2 20.11 -30.26 23.10
CA HIS A 2 19.66 -29.08 22.37
C HIS A 2 18.58 -28.39 23.21
N ILE A 3 18.90 -27.24 23.81
CA ILE A 3 17.94 -26.47 24.61
C ILE A 3 17.11 -25.68 23.61
N THR A 4 15.93 -26.18 23.25
CA THR A 4 14.93 -25.35 22.57
C THR A 4 14.44 -24.31 23.58
N PRO A 5 14.64 -23.00 23.34
CA PRO A 5 14.12 -21.98 24.23
C PRO A 5 12.59 -22.10 24.30
N ALA A 6 12.04 -21.91 25.50
CA ALA A 6 10.59 -21.87 25.69
C ALA A 6 9.99 -20.75 24.82
N LEU A 7 8.86 -21.01 24.17
CA LEU A 7 8.18 -20.04 23.29
C LEU A 7 7.87 -18.71 24.01
N SER A 8 7.74 -18.74 25.34
CA SER A 8 7.56 -17.57 26.21
C SER A 8 8.79 -16.67 26.36
N ALA A 9 9.98 -17.16 26.01
CA ALA A 9 11.23 -16.40 26.05
C ALA A 9 11.53 -15.67 24.73
N ILE A 10 10.69 -15.86 23.71
CA ILE A 10 10.80 -15.17 22.43
C ILE A 10 10.08 -13.82 22.59
N PRO A 11 10.77 -12.67 22.44
CA PRO A 11 10.11 -11.37 22.49
C PRO A 11 9.02 -11.30 21.42
N SER A 12 7.83 -10.88 21.80
CA SER A 12 6.70 -10.74 20.88
C SER A 12 7.06 -9.72 19.80
N ILE A 13 6.87 -10.10 18.54
CA ILE A 13 6.99 -9.17 17.41
C ILE A 13 5.93 -8.07 17.61
N GLU A 14 6.36 -6.81 17.73
CA GLU A 14 5.46 -5.68 17.86
C GLU A 14 4.78 -5.39 16.52
N TYR A 15 3.56 -5.89 16.35
CA TYR A 15 2.77 -5.69 15.12
C TYR A 15 2.15 -4.30 15.00
N ILE A 16 2.13 -3.52 16.09
CA ILE A 16 1.52 -2.19 16.17
C ILE A 16 2.63 -1.13 16.02
N SER A 17 2.41 -0.17 15.12
CA SER A 17 3.38 0.88 14.82
C SER A 17 3.70 1.73 16.06
N LYS A 18 4.99 1.95 16.33
CA LYS A 18 5.48 2.90 17.34
C LYS A 18 5.23 4.37 16.96
N MET A 19 4.78 4.63 15.73
CA MET A 19 4.55 5.97 15.18
C MET A 19 3.10 6.12 14.65
N PRO A 20 2.08 6.00 15.50
CA PRO A 20 0.67 6.10 15.09
C PRO A 20 0.32 7.48 14.51
N ALA A 21 1.03 8.52 14.93
CA ALA A 21 0.85 9.89 14.44
C ALA A 21 1.16 10.06 12.94
N ILE A 22 2.02 9.19 12.38
CA ILE A 22 2.34 9.21 10.94
C ILE A 22 1.44 8.22 10.18
N GLY A 23 1.20 7.04 10.75
CA GLY A 23 0.41 5.99 10.08
C GLY A 23 -1.07 6.32 9.89
N LEU A 24 -1.70 6.99 10.87
CA LEU A 24 -3.14 7.30 10.80
C LEU A 24 -3.49 8.33 9.72
N PRO A 25 -2.80 9.48 9.60
CA PRO A 25 -3.01 10.39 8.48
C PRO A 25 -2.77 9.73 7.13
N LEU A 26 -1.75 8.86 7.03
CA LEU A 26 -1.41 8.16 5.80
C LEU A 26 -2.57 7.27 5.32
N LEU A 27 -3.22 6.55 6.25
CA LEU A 27 -4.39 5.72 5.94
C LEU A 27 -5.59 6.51 5.39
N VAL A 28 -5.70 7.80 5.68
CA VAL A 28 -6.79 8.64 5.18
C VAL A 28 -6.39 9.35 3.89
N VAL A 29 -5.18 9.90 3.85
CA VAL A 29 -4.68 10.69 2.74
C VAL A 29 -4.40 9.82 1.52
N LEU A 30 -3.81 8.64 1.71
CA LEU A 30 -3.45 7.73 0.63
C LEU A 30 -4.66 7.28 -0.21
N PRO A 31 -5.77 6.77 0.36
CA PRO A 31 -6.92 6.38 -0.45
C PRO A 31 -7.58 7.56 -1.16
N VAL A 32 -7.67 8.74 -0.51
CA VAL A 32 -8.25 9.94 -1.12
C VAL A 32 -7.44 10.37 -2.35
N LEU A 33 -6.11 10.45 -2.23
CA LEU A 33 -5.21 10.77 -3.34
C LEU A 33 -5.28 9.72 -4.44
N THR A 34 -5.26 8.44 -4.07
CA THR A 34 -5.31 7.34 -5.04
C THR A 34 -6.61 7.40 -5.86
N ILE A 35 -7.76 7.61 -5.21
CA ILE A 35 -9.05 7.77 -5.89
C ILE A 35 -9.01 8.97 -6.85
N TYR A 36 -8.51 10.11 -6.37
CA TYR A 36 -8.45 11.34 -7.17
C TYR A 36 -7.57 11.15 -8.41
N LEU A 37 -6.34 10.67 -8.22
CA LEU A 37 -5.38 10.46 -9.30
C LEU A 37 -5.88 9.43 -10.31
N THR A 38 -6.45 8.32 -9.86
CA THR A 38 -7.04 7.31 -10.74
C THR A 38 -8.17 7.91 -11.59
N LYS A 39 -9.11 8.64 -10.99
CA LYS A 39 -10.22 9.24 -11.74
C LYS A 39 -9.74 10.24 -12.80
N THR A 40 -8.76 11.06 -12.44
CA THR A 40 -8.20 12.05 -13.36
C THR A 40 -7.43 11.38 -14.49
N TYR A 41 -6.61 10.37 -14.20
CA TYR A 41 -5.84 9.63 -15.21
C TYR A 41 -6.73 8.86 -16.18
N LEU A 42 -7.76 8.18 -15.68
CA LEU A 42 -8.64 7.34 -16.49
C LEU A 42 -9.66 8.11 -17.34
N LYS A 43 -9.77 9.43 -17.16
CA LYS A 43 -10.80 10.24 -17.82
C LYS A 43 -10.65 10.23 -19.35
N ASP A 44 -9.42 10.30 -19.83
CA ASP A 44 -9.11 10.47 -21.26
C ASP A 44 -8.64 9.15 -21.92
N THR A 45 -8.75 8.03 -21.20
CA THR A 45 -8.25 6.73 -21.64
C THR A 45 -9.33 5.87 -22.30
N LYS A 46 -8.94 5.14 -23.36
CA LYS A 46 -9.85 4.25 -24.12
C LYS A 46 -10.17 2.96 -23.37
N ASP A 47 -9.16 2.21 -22.94
CA ASP A 47 -9.33 1.01 -22.12
C ASP A 47 -9.07 1.36 -20.65
N LYS A 48 -10.12 1.74 -19.94
CA LYS A 48 -10.01 2.21 -18.57
C LYS A 48 -9.72 1.09 -17.57
N ALA A 49 -9.98 -0.17 -17.93
CA ALA A 49 -9.78 -1.30 -17.04
C ALA A 49 -8.32 -1.77 -17.05
N GLU A 50 -7.71 -1.89 -18.24
CA GLU A 50 -6.30 -2.26 -18.37
C GLU A 50 -5.37 -1.17 -17.81
N GLU A 51 -5.66 0.08 -18.15
CA GLU A 51 -4.88 1.25 -17.70
C GLU A 51 -4.99 1.46 -16.19
N ALA A 52 -6.15 1.18 -15.60
CA ALA A 52 -6.30 1.21 -14.15
C ALA A 52 -5.43 0.16 -13.43
N LYS A 53 -5.29 -1.03 -14.02
CA LYS A 53 -4.42 -2.08 -13.49
C LYS A 53 -2.95 -1.66 -13.55
N LEU A 54 -2.52 -1.12 -14.70
CA LEU A 54 -1.17 -0.59 -14.88
C LEU A 54 -0.88 0.56 -13.90
N LEU A 55 -1.84 1.45 -13.70
CA LEU A 55 -1.73 2.54 -12.73
C LEU A 55 -1.58 2.02 -11.29
N GLY A 56 -2.37 1.01 -10.90
CA GLY A 56 -2.23 0.37 -9.60
C GLY A 56 -0.87 -0.29 -9.38
N ILE A 57 -0.36 -1.00 -10.39
CA ILE A 57 1.00 -1.56 -10.36
C ILE A 57 2.04 -0.45 -10.22
N THR A 58 1.89 0.64 -10.97
CA THR A 58 2.80 1.78 -10.92
C THR A 58 2.82 2.43 -9.54
N PHE A 59 1.64 2.66 -8.95
CA PHE A 59 1.54 3.18 -7.59
C PHE A 59 2.22 2.26 -6.59
N LEU A 60 1.96 0.95 -6.66
CA LEU A 60 2.62 -0.02 -5.78
C LEU A 60 4.14 0.01 -5.93
N SER A 61 4.66 -0.03 -7.16
CA SER A 61 6.10 -0.05 -7.44
C SER A 61 6.80 1.21 -6.95
N VAL A 62 6.22 2.39 -7.18
CA VAL A 62 6.76 3.67 -6.68
C VAL A 62 6.75 3.69 -5.15
N ASN A 63 5.67 3.23 -4.51
CA ASN A 63 5.57 3.19 -3.05
C ASN A 63 6.60 2.24 -2.44
N LEU A 64 6.77 1.05 -3.04
CA LEU A 64 7.78 0.07 -2.63
C LEU A 64 9.20 0.61 -2.78
N ALA A 65 9.49 1.34 -3.85
CA ALA A 65 10.79 1.99 -4.04
C ALA A 65 11.04 3.10 -3.00
N LEU A 66 10.04 3.91 -2.67
CA LEU A 66 10.13 4.92 -1.62
C LEU A 66 10.35 4.29 -0.24
N ASP A 67 9.61 3.22 0.08
CA ASP A 67 9.78 2.49 1.34
C ASP A 67 11.17 1.87 1.45
N LEU A 68 11.70 1.31 0.34
CA LEU A 68 13.07 0.80 0.30
C LEU A 68 14.09 1.93 0.47
N ALA A 69 13.87 3.09 -0.16
CA ALA A 69 14.75 4.25 0.02
C ALA A 69 14.74 4.74 1.48
N MET A 70 13.58 4.81 2.11
CA MET A 70 13.43 5.15 3.53
C MET A 70 14.15 4.13 4.43
N TYR A 71 14.00 2.84 4.14
CA TYR A 71 14.71 1.77 4.84
C TYR A 71 16.22 1.93 4.75
N LEU A 72 16.75 2.24 3.57
CA LEU A 72 18.20 2.39 3.35
C LEU A 72 18.79 3.69 3.92
N THR A 73 17.99 4.74 4.09
CA THR A 73 18.49 6.09 4.43
C THR A 73 18.17 6.55 5.84
N ILE A 74 17.04 6.14 6.39
CA ILE A 74 16.47 6.74 7.61
C ILE A 74 16.32 5.72 8.74
N TYR A 75 15.98 4.48 8.44
CA TYR A 75 15.76 3.47 9.47
C TYR A 75 17.02 2.65 9.70
N ASP A 76 17.42 2.51 10.97
CA ASP A 76 18.40 1.50 11.38
C ASP A 76 17.75 0.09 11.29
N ASN A 77 18.53 -0.98 11.43
CA ASN A 77 18.13 -2.42 11.31
C ASN A 77 16.92 -2.87 12.17
N SER A 78 16.30 -1.96 12.94
CA SER A 78 15.10 -2.15 13.74
C SER A 78 13.79 -1.85 13.00
N TYR A 79 13.81 -1.60 11.68
CA TYR A 79 12.58 -1.40 10.91
C TYR A 79 11.75 -2.69 10.84
N HIS A 80 10.63 -2.71 11.57
CA HIS A 80 9.68 -3.81 11.50
C HIS A 80 8.56 -3.43 10.53
N PRO A 81 8.30 -4.24 9.49
CA PRO A 81 7.20 -3.97 8.56
C PRO A 81 5.87 -4.13 9.30
N TYR A 82 5.25 -2.99 9.64
CA TYR A 82 3.97 -2.95 10.31
C TYR A 82 2.82 -3.37 9.39
N LEU A 83 1.76 -3.92 9.97
CA LEU A 83 0.56 -4.39 9.26
C LEU A 83 -0.06 -3.30 8.35
N LEU A 84 0.07 -2.04 8.75
CA LEU A 84 -0.38 -0.85 8.00
C LEU A 84 0.24 -0.71 6.60
N ILE A 85 1.49 -1.13 6.41
CA ILE A 85 2.19 -1.04 5.11
C ILE A 85 1.52 -2.00 4.12
N TRP A 86 1.24 -3.22 4.57
CA TRP A 86 0.55 -4.22 3.76
C TRP A 86 -0.87 -3.81 3.38
N ILE A 87 -1.61 -3.20 4.32
CA ILE A 87 -2.92 -2.61 4.02
C ILE A 87 -2.79 -1.51 2.95
N SER A 88 -1.78 -0.65 3.08
CA SER A 88 -1.54 0.44 2.13
C SER A 88 -1.25 -0.10 0.73
N TYR A 89 -0.41 -1.12 0.60
CA TYR A 89 -0.15 -1.79 -0.67
C TYR A 89 -1.39 -2.44 -1.29
N ALA A 90 -2.21 -3.08 -0.47
CA ALA A 90 -3.48 -3.65 -0.94
C ALA A 90 -4.41 -2.56 -1.48
N LEU A 91 -4.49 -1.41 -0.81
CA LEU A 91 -5.31 -0.28 -1.25
C LEU A 91 -4.80 0.33 -2.56
N LEU A 92 -3.48 0.47 -2.73
CA LEU A 92 -2.87 1.01 -3.95
C LEU A 92 -3.15 0.16 -5.19
N LEU A 93 -3.35 -1.16 -5.03
CA LEU A 93 -3.79 -2.04 -6.11
C LEU A 93 -5.31 -2.08 -6.26
N ALA A 94 -6.03 -2.21 -5.15
CA ALA A 94 -7.47 -2.42 -5.17
C ALA A 94 -8.21 -1.18 -5.69
N ILE A 95 -7.86 0.01 -5.21
CA ILE A 95 -8.57 1.25 -5.54
C ILE A 95 -8.57 1.52 -7.05
N PRO A 96 -7.40 1.53 -7.74
CA PRO A 96 -7.38 1.76 -9.17
C PRO A 96 -8.19 0.70 -9.92
N TYR A 97 -7.98 -0.57 -9.60
CA TYR A 97 -8.67 -1.69 -10.24
C TYR A 97 -10.21 -1.58 -10.15
N TYR A 98 -10.75 -1.34 -8.95
CA TYR A 98 -12.19 -1.21 -8.76
C TYR A 98 -12.76 0.03 -9.46
N ILE A 99 -12.05 1.15 -9.45
CA ILE A 99 -12.48 2.37 -10.14
C ILE A 99 -12.49 2.16 -11.65
N GLY A 100 -11.43 1.61 -12.24
CA GLY A 100 -11.34 1.35 -13.67
C GLY A 100 -12.46 0.43 -14.16
N LYS A 101 -12.69 -0.68 -13.44
CA LYS A 101 -13.79 -1.60 -13.75
C LYS A 101 -15.16 -0.92 -13.67
N ARG A 102 -15.38 -0.06 -12.67
CA ARG A 102 -16.65 0.65 -12.49
C ARG A 102 -16.90 1.66 -13.61
N ILE A 103 -15.91 2.47 -13.97
CA ILE A 103 -16.07 3.49 -15.02
C ILE A 103 -16.31 2.81 -16.38
N GLN A 104 -15.54 1.78 -16.70
CA GLN A 104 -15.72 1.02 -17.95
C GLN A 104 -17.13 0.42 -18.03
N SER A 105 -17.64 -0.15 -16.92
CA SER A 105 -18.99 -0.72 -16.89
C SER A 105 -20.10 0.32 -17.05
N SER A 106 -19.89 1.56 -16.62
CA SER A 106 -20.89 2.64 -16.76
C SER A 106 -20.94 3.28 -18.15
N GLU A 107 -19.91 3.10 -18.98
CA GLU A 107 -19.90 3.63 -20.36
C GLU A 107 -20.50 2.64 -21.38
N VAL A 108 -20.61 1.36 -21.01
CA VAL A 108 -21.16 0.29 -21.86
C VAL A 108 -22.67 0.08 -21.63
N ALA A 109 -23.23 0.66 -20.57
CA ALA A 109 -24.64 0.64 -20.22
C ALA A 109 -25.38 1.87 -20.76
#